data_AF-A0A5B9T1P3-F1
#
_entry.id   AF-A0A5B9T1P3-F1
#
_cell.length_a   1.000
_cell.length_b   1.000
_cell.length_c   1.000
_cell.angle_alpha   90.00
_cell.angle_beta   90.00
_cell.angle_gamma   90.00
#
_symmetry.space_group_name_H-M   'P 1'
#
loop_
_entity.id
_entity.type
_entity.pdbx_description
1 polymer ?
#
loop_
_entity_poly.entity_id
_entity_poly.type
_entity_poly.pdbx_seq_one_letter_code
_entity_poly.pdbx_strand_id
1 'polypeptide(L)'
;MFQQIVDVQREIYLAFAGHIKEFAAGGGWASFLAFLPMGVVFGAVHAMTPGHSKSVLATYLAGSSMKAHRALLVSLALSFTHVTTAVLIALLALPLVSHSFVDAGSSPILEVVSRGLLGIIGLWMLVSALFRHDHLHAEGEGLLVGIAAGLVPCPLTLFVMTFAMIHQAIVTGLLFAITMMMGVALTLSVVAILAVLFRERISHLMRTRPLLLASVSRTTGGIAGAVLVGVAAVEISNWIATA
;
A
#
# COMPACT_ATOMS: atom_id res chain seq x y z
N MET A 1 17.16 -4.61 6.44
CA MET A 1 16.54 -3.98 5.25
C MET A 1 15.14 -3.44 5.54
N PHE A 2 14.16 -4.23 5.98
CA PHE A 2 12.80 -3.74 6.28
C PHE A 2 12.78 -2.61 7.34
N GLN A 3 13.57 -2.75 8.40
CA GLN A 3 13.70 -1.72 9.44
C GLN A 3 14.15 -0.35 8.89
N GLN A 4 15.12 -0.34 7.97
CA GLN A 4 15.64 0.89 7.35
C GLN A 4 14.58 1.61 6.53
N ILE A 5 13.70 0.88 5.85
CA ILE A 5 12.59 1.45 5.08
C ILE A 5 11.60 2.17 6.01
N VAL A 6 11.26 1.54 7.14
CA VAL A 6 10.38 2.12 8.16
C VAL A 6 11.02 3.33 8.83
N ASP A 7 12.32 3.28 9.11
CA ASP A 7 13.07 4.39 9.70
C ASP A 7 13.07 5.62 8.79
N VAL A 8 13.36 5.45 7.49
CA VAL A 8 13.32 6.54 6.50
C VAL A 8 11.91 7.13 6.40
N GLN A 9 10.86 6.32 6.40
CA GLN A 9 9.48 6.82 6.40
C GLN A 9 9.19 7.67 7.65
N ARG A 10 9.58 7.17 8.83
CA ARG A 10 9.39 7.89 10.09
C ARG A 10 10.13 9.23 10.07
N GLU A 11 11.37 9.26 9.62
CA GLU A 11 12.17 10.49 9.54
C GLU A 11 11.53 11.54 8.65
N ILE A 12 11.07 11.16 7.45
CA ILE A 12 10.41 12.10 6.54
C ILE A 12 9.07 12.57 7.13
N TYR A 13 8.32 11.70 7.80
CA TYR A 13 7.08 12.09 8.49
C TYR A 13 7.34 13.07 9.64
N LEU A 14 8.38 12.86 10.45
CA LEU A 14 8.74 13.77 11.54
C LEU A 14 9.22 15.12 11.00
N ALA A 15 9.99 15.13 9.90
CA ALA A 15 10.40 16.36 9.22
C ALA A 15 9.18 17.11 8.67
N PHE A 16 8.24 16.40 8.03
CA PHE A 16 6.95 16.97 7.60
C PHE A 16 6.21 17.62 8.78
N ALA A 17 6.07 16.90 9.90
CA ALA A 17 5.39 17.42 11.08
C ALA A 17 6.08 18.68 11.64
N GLY A 18 7.42 18.74 11.59
CA GLY A 18 8.20 19.93 11.94
C GLY A 18 7.87 21.12 11.04
N HIS A 19 7.91 20.94 9.72
CA HIS A 19 7.60 22.00 8.76
C HIS A 19 6.15 22.49 8.84
N ILE A 20 5.20 21.62 9.14
CA ILE A 20 3.80 22.01 9.38
C ILE A 20 3.67 22.90 10.63
N LYS A 21 4.37 22.57 11.72
CA LYS A 21 4.37 23.39 12.94
C LYS A 21 4.98 24.76 12.69
N GLU A 22 6.10 24.81 11.97
CA GLU A 22 6.77 26.05 11.61
C GLU A 22 5.88 26.92 10.71
N PHE A 23 5.25 26.30 9.70
CA PHE A 23 4.29 26.97 8.83
C PHE A 23 3.10 27.53 9.62
N ALA A 24 2.53 26.75 10.54
CA ALA A 24 1.43 27.19 11.41
C ALA A 24 1.83 28.33 12.37
N ALA A 25 3.12 28.44 12.72
CA ALA A 25 3.67 29.53 13.54
C ALA A 25 3.94 30.83 12.73
N GLY A 26 3.54 30.89 11.47
CA GLY A 26 3.78 32.04 10.59
C GLY A 26 5.01 31.91 9.69
N GLY A 27 5.58 30.70 9.58
CA GLY A 27 6.69 30.40 8.68
C GLY A 27 6.34 30.62 7.20
N GLY A 28 7.37 30.84 6.38
CA GLY A 28 7.20 31.13 4.95
C GLY A 28 6.92 29.88 4.11
N TRP A 29 6.06 30.02 3.09
CA TRP A 29 5.76 28.97 2.11
C TRP A 29 7.00 28.37 1.41
N ALA A 30 8.09 29.13 1.32
CA ALA A 30 9.32 28.70 0.65
C ALA A 30 9.99 27.50 1.33
N SER A 31 10.05 27.45 2.67
CA SER A 31 10.67 26.34 3.40
C SER A 31 9.87 25.04 3.21
N PHE A 32 8.54 25.13 3.27
CA PHE A 32 7.66 24.01 3.02
C PHE A 32 7.73 23.51 1.57
N LEU A 33 7.72 24.42 0.59
CA LEU A 33 7.85 24.06 -0.82
C LEU A 33 9.20 23.41 -1.14
N ALA A 34 10.28 23.83 -0.48
CA ALA A 34 11.59 23.19 -0.61
C ALA A 34 11.60 21.76 -0.03
N PHE A 35 10.77 21.49 0.99
CA PHE A 35 10.58 20.16 1.55
C PHE A 35 9.64 19.27 0.71
N LEU A 36 8.73 19.85 -0.06
CA LEU A 36 7.70 19.12 -0.84
C LEU A 36 8.22 17.94 -1.69
N PRO A 37 9.39 18.03 -2.38
CA PRO A 37 9.95 16.91 -3.13
C PRO A 37 10.18 15.65 -2.28
N MET A 38 10.42 15.79 -0.97
CA MET A 38 10.52 14.64 -0.06
C MET A 38 9.20 13.87 0.06
N GLY A 39 8.06 14.48 -0.26
CA GLY A 39 6.79 13.77 -0.38
C GLY A 39 6.82 12.71 -1.47
N VAL A 40 7.49 12.97 -2.60
CA VAL A 40 7.68 11.96 -3.68
C VAL A 40 8.53 10.81 -3.17
N VAL A 41 9.63 11.10 -2.46
CA VAL A 41 10.50 10.08 -1.86
C VAL A 41 9.73 9.26 -0.84
N PHE A 42 8.96 9.90 0.03
CA PHE A 42 8.10 9.25 1.01
C PHE A 42 7.08 8.32 0.34
N GLY A 43 6.41 8.79 -0.71
CA GLY A 43 5.48 7.99 -1.50
C GLY A 43 6.14 6.78 -2.16
N ALA A 44 7.34 6.97 -2.72
CA ALA A 44 8.11 5.89 -3.33
C ALA A 44 8.52 4.83 -2.31
N VAL A 45 9.10 5.24 -1.18
CA VAL A 45 9.47 4.35 -0.07
C VAL A 45 8.24 3.62 0.48
N HIS A 46 7.10 4.31 0.57
CA HIS A 46 5.84 3.73 0.99
C HIS A 46 5.26 2.70 0.04
N ALA A 47 5.38 2.90 -1.27
CA ALA A 47 4.95 1.87 -2.21
C ALA A 47 5.83 0.60 -2.14
N MET A 48 7.10 0.74 -1.75
CA MET A 48 8.03 -0.39 -1.58
C MET A 48 7.78 -1.19 -0.29
N THR A 49 7.10 -0.62 0.70
CA THR A 49 6.74 -1.39 1.90
C THR A 49 5.72 -2.49 1.57
N PRO A 50 6.00 -3.76 1.91
CA PRO A 50 5.04 -4.84 1.73
C PRO A 50 3.74 -4.52 2.47
N GLY A 51 2.64 -4.43 1.72
CA GLY A 51 1.30 -4.20 2.24
C GLY A 51 0.30 -5.08 1.51
N HIS A 52 -0.74 -5.53 2.21
CA HIS A 52 -1.64 -6.59 1.74
C HIS A 52 -2.25 -6.33 0.35
N SER A 53 -2.69 -5.10 0.07
CA SER A 53 -3.28 -4.73 -1.23
C SER A 53 -2.24 -4.53 -2.33
N LYS A 54 -1.00 -4.12 -1.97
CA LYS A 54 0.09 -3.89 -2.92
C LYS A 54 0.74 -5.22 -3.36
N SER A 55 0.83 -6.20 -2.45
CA SER A 55 1.34 -7.54 -2.77
C SER A 55 0.34 -8.36 -3.60
N VAL A 56 -0.96 -8.32 -3.27
CA VAL A 56 -2.00 -8.98 -4.08
C VAL A 56 -2.04 -8.41 -5.51
N LEU A 57 -1.93 -7.09 -5.68
CA LEU A 57 -1.86 -6.47 -7.00
C LEU A 57 -0.59 -6.89 -7.75
N ALA A 58 0.56 -6.95 -7.07
CA ALA A 58 1.81 -7.41 -7.69
C ALA A 58 1.69 -8.86 -8.21
N THR A 59 1.07 -9.75 -7.44
CA THR A 59 0.82 -11.14 -7.86
C THR A 59 -0.20 -11.21 -9.00
N TYR A 60 -1.27 -10.41 -8.96
CA TYR A 60 -2.25 -10.32 -10.05
C TYR A 60 -1.63 -9.80 -11.35
N LEU A 61 -0.79 -8.76 -11.27
CA LEU A 61 -0.06 -8.21 -12.41
C LEU A 61 0.96 -9.22 -12.98
N ALA A 62 1.62 -9.99 -12.13
CA ALA A 62 2.54 -11.04 -12.56
C ALA A 62 1.83 -12.25 -13.21
N GLY A 63 0.64 -12.61 -12.71
CA GLY A 63 -0.14 -13.75 -13.19
C GLY A 63 -1.09 -13.45 -14.36
N SER A 64 -1.49 -12.19 -14.54
CA SER A 64 -2.39 -11.79 -15.63
C SER A 64 -1.67 -11.66 -16.97
N SER A 65 -2.37 -11.91 -18.07
CA SER A 65 -1.89 -11.71 -19.45
C SER A 65 -1.91 -10.23 -19.87
N MET A 66 -1.73 -9.32 -18.92
CA MET A 66 -2.02 -7.90 -19.10
C MET A 66 -0.87 -7.17 -19.81
N LYS A 67 -1.21 -6.40 -20.85
CA LYS A 67 -0.26 -5.60 -21.62
C LYS A 67 0.27 -4.42 -20.77
N ALA A 68 1.49 -3.95 -21.04
CA ALA A 68 2.15 -2.89 -20.27
C ALA A 68 1.29 -1.62 -20.06
N HIS A 69 0.57 -1.17 -21.10
CA HIS A 69 -0.31 0.01 -20.98
C HIS A 69 -1.47 -0.21 -20.01
N ARG A 70 -2.05 -1.42 -19.95
CA ARG A 70 -3.13 -1.73 -19.00
C ARG A 70 -2.57 -1.83 -17.59
N ALA A 71 -1.41 -2.46 -17.41
CA ALA A 71 -0.71 -2.53 -16.13
C ALA A 71 -0.43 -1.13 -15.56
N LEU A 72 0.01 -0.19 -16.40
CA LEU A 72 0.17 1.22 -16.03
C LEU A 72 -1.12 1.90 -15.60
N LEU A 73 -2.20 1.74 -16.38
CA LEU A 73 -3.52 2.31 -16.03
C LEU A 73 -4.03 1.79 -14.68
N VAL A 74 -3.84 0.51 -14.40
CA VAL A 74 -4.22 -0.12 -13.12
C VAL A 74 -3.41 0.46 -11.96
N SER A 75 -2.09 0.60 -12.12
CA SER A 75 -1.22 1.19 -11.09
C SER A 75 -1.54 2.66 -10.81
N LEU A 76 -1.84 3.44 -11.87
CA LEU A 76 -2.27 4.84 -11.74
C LEU A 76 -3.62 4.95 -11.06
N ALA A 77 -4.60 4.16 -11.49
CA ALA A 77 -5.93 4.14 -10.90
C ALA A 77 -5.87 3.77 -9.41
N LEU A 78 -5.10 2.74 -9.04
CA LEU A 78 -4.87 2.38 -7.65
C LEU A 78 -4.27 3.53 -6.85
N SER A 79 -3.16 4.12 -7.32
CA SER A 79 -2.48 5.19 -6.59
C SER A 79 -3.41 6.39 -6.37
N PHE A 80 -4.17 6.74 -7.41
CA PHE A 80 -5.12 7.83 -7.37
C PHE A 80 -6.26 7.56 -6.40
N THR A 81 -6.93 6.40 -6.49
CA THR A 81 -8.04 6.06 -5.59
C THR A 81 -7.56 5.89 -4.16
N HIS A 82 -6.37 5.34 -3.95
CA HIS A 82 -5.75 5.17 -2.64
C HIS A 82 -5.52 6.47 -1.89
N VAL A 83 -4.86 7.44 -2.53
CA VAL A 83 -4.60 8.73 -1.88
C VAL A 83 -5.89 9.54 -1.77
N THR A 84 -6.70 9.58 -2.83
CA THR A 84 -7.94 10.36 -2.84
C THR A 84 -8.91 9.88 -1.78
N THR A 85 -9.11 8.56 -1.63
CA THR A 85 -10.00 8.00 -0.60
C THR A 85 -9.52 8.36 0.80
N ALA A 86 -8.21 8.27 1.08
CA ALA A 86 -7.67 8.67 2.37
C ALA A 86 -7.84 10.17 2.65
N VAL A 87 -7.58 11.03 1.67
CA VAL A 87 -7.78 12.49 1.79
C VAL A 87 -9.26 12.82 2.02
N LEU A 88 -10.18 12.21 1.26
CA LEU A 88 -11.62 12.40 1.44
C LEU A 88 -12.08 11.95 2.82
N ILE A 89 -11.64 10.77 3.28
CA ILE A 89 -11.95 10.29 4.63
C ILE A 89 -11.47 11.29 5.69
N ALA A 90 -10.23 11.78 5.57
CA ALA A 90 -9.68 12.75 6.53
C ALA A 90 -10.46 14.08 6.52
N LEU A 91 -10.75 14.63 5.34
CA LEU A 91 -11.47 15.91 5.21
C LEU A 91 -12.93 15.81 5.66
N LEU A 92 -13.60 14.70 5.38
CA LEU A 92 -15.00 14.48 5.79
C LEU A 92 -15.14 14.11 7.26
N ALA A 93 -14.12 13.53 7.89
CA ALA A 93 -14.15 13.20 9.31
C ALA A 93 -14.35 14.44 10.20
N LEU A 94 -13.76 15.58 9.85
CA LEU A 94 -13.87 16.82 10.64
C LEU A 94 -15.29 17.41 10.74
N PRO A 95 -16.00 17.70 9.62
CA PRO A 95 -17.35 18.26 9.68
C PRO A 95 -18.37 17.28 10.28
N LEU A 96 -18.17 15.96 10.11
CA LEU A 96 -19.01 14.96 10.77
C LEU A 96 -18.86 15.02 12.29
N VAL A 97 -17.64 15.21 12.79
CA VAL A 97 -17.38 15.40 14.22
C VAL A 97 -17.83 16.79 14.70
N SER A 98 -17.71 17.84 13.90
CA SER A 98 -18.09 19.19 14.36
C SER A 98 -19.61 19.43 14.33
N HIS A 99 -20.34 18.92 13.33
CA HIS A 99 -21.81 19.08 13.26
C HIS A 99 -22.55 18.24 14.30
N SER A 100 -22.00 17.10 14.71
CA SER A 100 -22.59 16.29 15.78
C SER A 100 -22.30 16.80 17.19
N PHE A 101 -21.42 17.80 17.35
CA PHE A 101 -20.87 18.20 18.66
C PHE A 101 -20.73 19.73 18.84
N VAL A 102 -21.73 20.52 18.43
CA VAL A 102 -21.79 21.97 18.77
C VAL A 102 -22.30 22.23 20.19
N ASP A 103 -22.66 21.20 20.98
CA ASP A 103 -23.07 21.42 22.37
C ASP A 103 -22.44 20.38 23.31
N ALA A 104 -21.29 20.73 23.89
CA ALA A 104 -20.87 20.37 25.26
C ALA A 104 -19.38 20.66 25.45
N GLY A 105 -19.09 21.63 26.34
CA GLY A 105 -17.75 21.89 26.84
C GLY A 105 -17.15 20.67 27.55
N SER A 106 -15.82 20.58 27.50
CA SER A 106 -14.95 19.84 28.42
C SER A 106 -15.44 18.46 28.89
N SER A 107 -15.10 17.37 28.21
CA SER A 107 -15.28 16.04 28.81
C SER A 107 -14.26 14.98 28.34
N PRO A 108 -13.68 14.19 29.28
CA PRO A 108 -12.90 12.95 29.02
C PRO A 108 -13.58 11.93 28.10
N ILE A 109 -14.88 12.09 27.87
CA ILE A 109 -15.68 11.29 26.93
C ILE A 109 -15.17 11.43 25.49
N LEU A 110 -14.60 12.58 25.10
CA LEU A 110 -14.06 12.78 23.74
C LEU A 110 -12.86 11.86 23.42
N GLU A 111 -12.01 11.58 24.41
CA GLU A 111 -10.86 10.68 24.23
C GLU A 111 -11.32 9.23 24.06
N VAL A 112 -12.35 8.81 24.81
CA VAL A 112 -12.92 7.46 24.74
C VAL A 112 -13.67 7.25 23.42
N VAL A 113 -14.42 8.25 22.95
CA VAL A 113 -15.11 8.21 21.66
C VAL A 113 -14.12 8.14 20.50
N SER A 114 -13.03 8.92 20.56
CA SER A 114 -11.95 8.87 19.57
C SER A 114 -11.27 7.50 19.51
N ARG A 115 -10.94 6.92 20.68
CA ARG A 115 -10.37 5.56 20.78
C ARG A 115 -11.35 4.48 20.30
N GLY A 116 -12.65 4.66 20.57
CA GLY A 116 -13.71 3.77 20.10
C GLY A 116 -13.86 3.80 18.58
N LEU A 117 -13.86 4.98 17.96
CA LEU A 117 -13.94 5.14 16.51
C LEU A 117 -12.72 4.54 15.80
N LEU A 118 -11.51 4.75 16.33
CA LEU A 118 -10.30 4.11 15.82
C LEU A 118 -10.36 2.58 15.94
N GLY A 119 -10.92 2.06 17.04
CA GLY A 119 -11.18 0.63 17.21
C GLY A 119 -12.18 0.07 16.19
N ILE A 120 -13.25 0.81 15.89
CA ILE A 120 -14.26 0.42 14.90
C ILE A 120 -13.67 0.41 13.48
N ILE A 121 -12.87 1.42 13.13
CA ILE A 121 -12.17 1.48 11.83
C ILE A 121 -11.19 0.30 11.73
N GLY A 122 -10.42 0.04 12.79
CA GLY A 122 -9.51 -1.12 12.85
C GLY A 122 -10.23 -2.46 12.72
N LEU A 123 -11.38 -2.62 13.39
CA LEU A 123 -12.20 -3.83 13.33
C LEU A 123 -12.86 -4.02 11.96
N TRP A 124 -13.35 -2.94 11.34
CA TRP A 124 -13.87 -2.96 9.97
C TRP A 124 -12.78 -3.43 9.01
N MET A 125 -11.57 -2.86 9.10
CA MET A 125 -10.44 -3.25 8.26
C MET A 125 -10.08 -4.74 8.44
N LEU A 126 -10.15 -5.25 9.67
CA LEU A 126 -9.92 -6.66 9.99
C LEU A 126 -11.00 -7.58 9.39
N VAL A 127 -12.27 -7.21 9.53
CA VAL A 127 -13.42 -7.93 8.97
C VAL A 127 -13.37 -7.90 7.43
N SER A 128 -13.07 -6.76 6.83
CA SER A 128 -12.95 -6.62 5.37
C SER A 128 -11.80 -7.44 4.78
N ALA A 129 -10.76 -7.72 5.57
CA ALA A 129 -9.68 -8.60 5.19
C ALA A 129 -10.06 -10.10 5.27
N LEU A 130 -11.02 -10.46 6.14
CA LEU A 130 -11.42 -11.85 6.39
C LEU A 130 -12.56 -12.35 5.47
N PHE A 131 -13.33 -11.46 4.82
CA PHE A 131 -14.57 -11.82 4.11
C PHE A 131 -14.59 -11.62 2.58
N ARG A 132 -13.44 -11.66 1.86
CA ARG A 132 -13.47 -11.47 0.38
C ARG A 132 -13.77 -12.76 -0.39
N HIS A 133 -14.90 -12.73 -1.10
CA HIS A 133 -15.39 -13.74 -2.04
C HIS A 133 -14.55 -13.83 -3.32
N ASP A 134 -14.45 -15.06 -3.83
CA ASP A 134 -13.91 -15.47 -5.12
C ASP A 134 -14.83 -15.12 -6.32
N HIS A 135 -14.24 -15.13 -7.54
CA HIS A 135 -14.85 -15.09 -8.90
C HIS A 135 -15.06 -13.67 -9.51
N LEU A 136 -14.78 -13.33 -10.78
CA LEU A 136 -14.97 -14.01 -12.08
C LEU A 136 -14.07 -13.40 -13.20
N HIS A 137 -13.51 -14.20 -14.11
CA HIS A 137 -12.68 -13.75 -15.23
C HIS A 137 -13.41 -12.88 -16.30
N ALA A 138 -13.05 -11.60 -16.48
CA ALA A 138 -13.34 -10.85 -17.73
C ALA A 138 -12.35 -9.69 -18.01
N GLU A 139 -12.06 -9.43 -19.29
CA GLU A 139 -11.02 -8.53 -19.83
C GLU A 139 -11.09 -7.03 -19.41
N GLY A 140 -12.12 -6.60 -18.67
CA GLY A 140 -12.28 -5.24 -18.12
C GLY A 140 -11.95 -5.08 -16.64
N GLU A 141 -11.63 -6.17 -15.92
CA GLU A 141 -11.51 -6.16 -14.46
C GLU A 141 -10.23 -5.53 -13.90
N GLY A 142 -9.15 -5.45 -14.67
CA GLY A 142 -7.87 -4.95 -14.13
C GLY A 142 -8.01 -3.57 -13.49
N LEU A 143 -8.79 -2.68 -14.11
CA LEU A 143 -9.07 -1.34 -13.59
C LEU A 143 -9.92 -1.39 -12.31
N LEU A 144 -10.94 -2.25 -12.28
CA LEU A 144 -11.79 -2.45 -11.10
C LEU A 144 -10.99 -3.02 -9.93
N VAL A 145 -10.06 -3.95 -10.18
CA VAL A 145 -9.14 -4.49 -9.18
C VAL A 145 -8.22 -3.38 -8.65
N GLY A 146 -7.68 -2.53 -9.53
CA GLY A 146 -6.88 -1.37 -9.12
C GLY A 146 -7.67 -0.40 -8.24
N ILE A 147 -8.89 -0.05 -8.65
CA ILE A 147 -9.79 0.83 -7.90
C ILE A 147 -10.15 0.20 -6.54
N ALA A 148 -10.53 -1.08 -6.52
CA ALA A 148 -10.89 -1.80 -5.31
C ALA A 148 -9.71 -1.96 -4.34
N ALA A 149 -8.50 -2.19 -4.86
CA ALA A 149 -7.29 -2.23 -4.06
C ALA A 149 -6.94 -0.85 -3.48
N GLY A 150 -7.21 0.23 -4.22
CA GLY A 150 -7.02 1.60 -3.75
C GLY A 150 -8.11 2.10 -2.81
N LEU A 151 -9.30 1.51 -2.79
CA LEU A 151 -10.34 1.87 -1.80
C LEU A 151 -9.93 1.60 -0.34
N VAL A 152 -8.88 0.81 -0.11
CA VAL A 152 -8.29 0.64 1.23
C VAL A 152 -7.41 1.88 1.53
N PRO A 153 -7.83 2.81 2.41
CA PRO A 153 -7.04 3.98 2.73
C PRO A 153 -5.78 3.58 3.51
N CYS A 154 -4.65 4.28 3.30
CA CYS A 154 -3.49 4.06 4.16
C CYS A 154 -3.56 4.93 5.42
N PRO A 155 -3.17 4.38 6.59
CA PRO A 155 -3.13 5.13 7.82
C PRO A 155 -2.14 6.31 7.76
N LEU A 156 -1.06 6.20 6.98
CA LEU A 156 -0.05 7.27 6.84
C LEU A 156 -0.63 8.57 6.27
N THR A 157 -1.40 8.49 5.17
CA THR A 157 -2.04 9.67 4.58
C THR A 157 -3.10 10.25 5.51
N LEU A 158 -3.82 9.39 6.25
CA LEU A 158 -4.74 9.85 7.29
C LEU A 158 -4.01 10.61 8.40
N PHE A 159 -2.87 10.11 8.88
CA PHE A 159 -2.06 10.80 9.89
C PHE A 159 -1.51 12.14 9.39
N VAL A 160 -0.98 12.18 8.16
CA VAL A 160 -0.49 13.42 7.51
C VAL A 160 -1.61 14.46 7.45
N MET A 161 -2.78 14.08 6.93
CA MET A 161 -3.91 15.00 6.81
C MET A 161 -4.45 15.41 8.17
N THR A 162 -4.57 14.49 9.12
CA THR A 162 -5.02 14.79 10.48
C THR A 162 -4.07 15.75 11.18
N PHE A 163 -2.77 15.54 11.05
CA PHE A 163 -1.75 16.41 11.63
C PHE A 163 -1.79 17.82 11.03
N ALA A 164 -1.90 17.90 9.70
CA ALA A 164 -2.08 19.17 8.99
C ALA A 164 -3.35 19.91 9.44
N MET A 165 -4.46 19.18 9.64
CA MET A 165 -5.73 19.74 10.12
C MET A 165 -5.66 20.25 11.57
N ILE A 166 -5.01 19.50 12.47
CA ILE A 166 -4.79 19.94 13.88
C ILE A 166 -4.08 21.29 13.94
N HIS A 167 -3.14 21.52 13.02
CA HIS A 167 -2.37 22.76 12.91
C HIS A 167 -3.00 23.80 11.97
N GLN A 168 -4.25 23.64 11.55
CA GLN A 168 -4.97 24.55 10.62
C GLN A 168 -4.26 24.76 9.27
N ALA A 169 -3.38 23.83 8.88
CA ALA A 169 -2.54 23.90 7.69
C ALA A 169 -2.97 22.85 6.65
N ILE A 170 -4.26 22.86 6.28
CA ILE A 170 -4.85 21.83 5.41
C ILE A 170 -4.17 21.79 4.03
N VAL A 171 -3.88 22.97 3.48
CA VAL A 171 -3.25 23.11 2.16
C VAL A 171 -1.89 22.41 2.11
N THR A 172 -1.07 22.56 3.14
CA THR A 172 0.24 21.90 3.21
C THR A 172 0.10 20.38 3.32
N GLY A 173 -0.89 19.89 4.08
CA GLY A 173 -1.21 18.45 4.11
C GLY A 173 -1.63 17.92 2.74
N LEU A 174 -2.47 18.66 2.02
CA LEU A 174 -2.95 18.29 0.69
C LEU A 174 -1.81 18.27 -0.35
N LEU A 175 -0.94 19.29 -0.34
CA LEU A 175 0.23 19.35 -1.23
C LEU A 175 1.20 18.18 -0.97
N PHE A 176 1.41 17.84 0.31
CA PHE A 176 2.21 16.67 0.66
C PHE A 176 1.55 15.35 0.21
N ALA A 177 0.22 15.22 0.36
CA ALA A 177 -0.50 14.05 -0.13
C ALA A 177 -0.42 13.90 -1.66
N ILE A 178 -0.51 15.00 -2.41
CA ILE A 178 -0.39 14.99 -3.88
C ILE A 178 1.03 14.58 -4.30
N THR A 179 2.07 15.13 -3.66
CA THR A 179 3.45 14.73 -3.95
C THR A 179 3.72 13.27 -3.59
N MET A 180 3.19 12.80 -2.46
CA MET A 180 3.21 11.38 -2.10
C MET A 180 2.52 10.52 -3.16
N MET A 181 1.35 10.92 -3.66
CA MET A 181 0.63 10.20 -4.71
C MET A 181 1.49 10.03 -5.98
N MET A 182 2.26 11.05 -6.36
CA MET A 182 3.18 10.95 -7.49
C MET A 182 4.28 9.90 -7.23
N GLY A 183 4.85 9.86 -6.03
CA GLY A 183 5.84 8.86 -5.65
C GLY A 183 5.31 7.43 -5.69
N VAL A 184 4.08 7.22 -5.18
CA VAL A 184 3.40 5.92 -5.24
C VAL A 184 3.07 5.52 -6.69
N ALA A 185 2.56 6.45 -7.48
CA ALA A 185 2.22 6.21 -8.89
C ALA A 185 3.46 5.82 -9.71
N LEU A 186 4.58 6.54 -9.53
CA LEU A 186 5.84 6.28 -10.22
C LEU A 186 6.38 4.89 -9.89
N THR A 187 6.46 4.55 -8.61
CA THR A 187 6.99 3.26 -8.15
C THR A 187 6.12 2.08 -8.60
N LEU A 188 4.79 2.17 -8.46
CA LEU A 188 3.90 1.11 -8.93
C LEU A 188 3.93 0.95 -10.46
N SER A 189 4.13 2.05 -11.19
CA SER A 189 4.30 2.00 -12.65
C SER A 189 5.60 1.29 -13.04
N VAL A 190 6.71 1.59 -12.37
CA VAL A 190 8.00 0.92 -12.58
C VAL A 190 7.90 -0.57 -12.27
N VAL A 191 7.32 -0.93 -11.14
CA VAL A 191 7.12 -2.34 -10.74
C VAL A 191 6.23 -3.07 -11.74
N ALA A 192 5.15 -2.43 -12.19
CA ALA A 192 4.24 -3.01 -13.18
C ALA A 192 4.92 -3.25 -14.54
N ILE A 193 5.67 -2.26 -15.05
CA ILE A 193 6.44 -2.42 -16.30
C ILE A 193 7.48 -3.54 -16.14
N LEU A 194 8.23 -3.55 -15.03
CA LEU A 194 9.26 -4.56 -14.80
C LEU A 194 8.66 -5.96 -14.75
N ALA A 195 7.50 -6.14 -14.12
CA ALA A 195 6.77 -7.41 -14.08
C ALA A 195 6.33 -7.86 -15.50
N VAL A 196 5.81 -6.95 -16.32
CA VAL A 196 5.41 -7.26 -17.70
C VAL A 196 6.61 -7.60 -18.58
N LEU A 197 7.69 -6.82 -18.51
CA LEU A 197 8.92 -7.07 -19.26
C LEU A 197 9.58 -8.39 -18.85
N PHE A 198 9.61 -8.69 -17.54
CA PHE A 198 10.13 -9.95 -17.03
C PHE A 198 9.33 -11.14 -17.58
N ARG A 199 8.00 -11.02 -17.62
CA ARG A 199 7.12 -12.03 -18.21
C ARG A 199 7.33 -12.20 -19.71
N GLU A 200 7.43 -11.10 -20.48
CA GLU A 200 7.69 -11.15 -21.92
C GLU A 200 9.08 -11.72 -22.23
N ARG A 201 10.08 -11.39 -21.42
CA ARG A 201 11.43 -11.95 -21.54
C ARG A 201 11.43 -13.46 -21.28
N ILE A 202 10.71 -13.91 -20.25
CA ILE A 202 10.56 -15.33 -19.93
C ILE A 202 9.80 -16.06 -21.04
N SER A 203 8.68 -15.50 -21.53
CA SER A 203 7.88 -16.16 -22.58
C SER A 203 8.63 -16.24 -23.92
N HIS A 204 9.42 -15.21 -24.25
CA HIS A 204 10.28 -15.24 -25.43
C HIS A 204 11.41 -16.27 -25.25
N LEU A 205 12.04 -16.33 -24.08
CA LEU A 205 13.06 -17.32 -23.76
C LEU A 205 12.50 -18.76 -23.81
N MET A 206 11.27 -18.96 -23.33
CA MET A 206 10.52 -20.22 -23.43
C MET A 206 10.31 -20.66 -24.88
N ARG A 207 10.06 -19.72 -25.79
CA ARG A 207 9.87 -20.02 -27.22
C ARG A 207 11.17 -20.38 -27.94
N THR A 208 12.30 -19.79 -27.52
CA THR A 208 13.62 -20.04 -28.14
C THR A 208 14.40 -21.23 -27.57
N ARG A 209 14.22 -21.63 -26.29
CA ARG A 209 14.97 -22.74 -25.66
C ARG A 209 14.12 -23.65 -24.76
N PRO A 210 13.19 -24.43 -25.34
CA PRO A 210 12.26 -25.27 -24.58
C PRO A 210 12.95 -26.36 -23.73
N LEU A 211 14.11 -26.86 -24.16
CA LEU A 211 14.85 -27.93 -23.45
C LEU A 211 15.57 -27.44 -22.19
N LEU A 212 16.16 -26.24 -22.19
CA LEU A 212 16.80 -25.66 -21.01
C LEU A 212 15.77 -25.31 -19.93
N LEU A 213 14.61 -24.81 -20.33
CA LEU A 213 13.53 -24.49 -19.39
C LEU A 213 12.79 -25.73 -18.89
N ALA A 214 12.61 -26.77 -19.72
CA ALA A 214 12.14 -28.07 -19.24
C ALA A 214 13.14 -28.72 -18.28
N SER A 215 14.45 -28.49 -18.46
CA SER A 215 15.48 -28.94 -17.52
C SER A 215 15.41 -28.13 -16.22
N VAL A 216 15.34 -26.80 -16.28
CA VAL A 216 15.24 -25.93 -15.09
C VAL A 216 13.95 -26.18 -14.31
N SER A 217 12.78 -26.26 -14.97
CA SER A 217 11.51 -26.54 -14.31
C SER A 217 11.45 -27.93 -13.69
N ARG A 218 12.10 -28.91 -14.33
CA ARG A 218 12.20 -30.29 -13.82
C ARG A 218 13.19 -30.39 -12.68
N THR A 219 14.27 -29.60 -12.68
CA THR A 219 15.18 -29.50 -11.53
C THR A 219 14.55 -28.76 -10.36
N THR A 220 13.80 -27.67 -10.56
CA THR A 220 13.12 -26.98 -9.47
C THR A 220 11.97 -27.81 -8.90
N GLY A 221 11.17 -28.46 -9.77
CA GLY A 221 10.15 -29.42 -9.34
C GLY A 221 10.74 -30.64 -8.63
N GLY A 222 11.87 -31.15 -9.11
CA GLY A 222 12.58 -32.26 -8.49
C GLY A 222 13.15 -31.92 -7.11
N ILE A 223 13.74 -30.72 -6.96
CA ILE A 223 14.25 -30.23 -5.66
C ILE A 223 13.09 -30.02 -4.67
N ALA A 224 12.00 -29.36 -5.09
CA ALA A 224 10.83 -29.17 -4.23
C ALA A 224 10.21 -30.52 -3.81
N GLY A 225 10.11 -31.48 -4.73
CA GLY A 225 9.64 -32.84 -4.43
C GLY A 225 10.56 -33.61 -3.47
N ALA A 226 11.88 -33.53 -3.67
CA ALA A 226 12.85 -34.18 -2.78
C ALA A 226 12.81 -33.61 -1.36
N VAL A 227 12.62 -32.30 -1.22
CA VAL A 227 12.44 -31.63 0.08
C VAL A 227 11.16 -32.11 0.76
N LEU A 228 10.04 -32.19 0.05
CA LEU A 228 8.77 -32.69 0.60
C LEU A 228 8.87 -34.15 1.07
N VAL A 229 9.52 -35.02 0.29
CA VAL A 229 9.76 -36.43 0.66
C VAL A 229 10.68 -36.53 1.89
N GLY A 230 11.73 -35.71 1.95
CA GLY A 230 12.63 -35.66 3.10
C GLY A 230 11.93 -35.23 4.39
N VAL A 231 11.09 -34.19 4.31
CA VAL A 231 10.26 -33.75 5.45
C VAL A 231 9.30 -34.86 5.88
N ALA A 232 8.59 -35.48 4.93
CA ALA A 232 7.67 -36.58 5.24
C ALA A 232 8.38 -37.79 5.89
N ALA A 233 9.57 -38.15 5.42
CA ALA A 233 10.34 -39.25 6.00
C ALA A 233 10.78 -38.95 7.44
N VAL A 234 11.22 -37.72 7.72
CA VAL A 234 11.57 -37.27 9.07
C VAL A 234 10.35 -37.31 9.99
N GLU A 235 9.20 -36.81 9.53
CA GLU A 235 7.94 -36.80 10.28
C GLU A 235 7.50 -38.23 10.65
N ILE A 236 7.55 -39.16 9.69
CA ILE A 236 7.21 -40.58 9.91
C ILE A 236 8.19 -41.24 10.88
N SER A 237 9.49 -40.96 10.75
CA SER A 237 10.51 -41.53 11.66
C SER A 237 10.33 -41.03 13.09
N ASN A 238 9.98 -39.75 13.27
CA ASN A 238 9.68 -39.17 14.58
C ASN A 238 8.40 -39.77 15.17
N TRP A 239 7.34 -39.96 14.37
CA TRP A 239 6.10 -40.60 14.82
C TRP A 239 6.36 -42.02 15.34
N ILE A 240 7.11 -42.84 14.58
CA ILE A 240 7.49 -44.21 14.98
C ILE A 240 8.37 -44.21 16.24
N ALA A 241 9.27 -43.24 16.41
CA ALA A 241 10.11 -43.13 17.60
C ALA A 241 9.35 -42.69 18.87
N THR A 242 8.18 -42.08 18.69
CA THR A 242 7.31 -41.59 19.79
C THR A 242 6.07 -42.46 20.03
N ALA A 243 5.83 -43.49 19.21
CA ALA A 243 4.71 -44.44 19.31
C ALA A 243 5.15 -45.77 19.94
#